data_AF-A0A1E7R955-F1
#
_entry.id   AF-A0A1E7R955-F1
#
_cell.length_a   1.000
_cell.length_b   1.000
_cell.length_c   1.000
_cell.angle_alpha   90.00
_cell.angle_beta   90.00
_cell.angle_gamma   90.00
#
_symmetry.space_group_name_H-M   'P 1'
#
loop_
_entity.id
_entity.type
_entity.pdbx_description
1 polymer ?
#
loop_
_entity_poly.entity_id
_entity_poly.type
_entity_poly.pdbx_seq_one_letter_code
_entity_poly.pdbx_strand_id
1 'polypeptide(L)'
;MNKYLNLIFAVTTVSLTGCAQMVPAQATKLNTGNYMIQTTSNIFGSNQAMEDKVNKKAELVCEGKGFSEVGNNLQTHSQTIYMSQVVTTGSFKVLNKTIKCN
;
A
#
# COMPACT_ATOMS: atom_id res chain seq x y z
N MET A 1 -23.51 10.23 41.91
CA MET A 1 -23.04 9.39 40.79
C MET A 1 -22.40 10.26 39.74
N ASN A 2 -21.13 9.98 39.46
CA ASN A 2 -20.17 10.91 38.88
C ASN A 2 -20.41 11.09 37.37
N LYS A 3 -20.91 12.27 36.95
CA LYS A 3 -21.28 12.60 35.56
C LYS A 3 -20.08 12.58 34.59
N TYR A 4 -18.86 12.50 35.14
CA TYR A 4 -17.59 12.40 34.41
C TYR A 4 -17.19 10.96 34.05
N LEU A 5 -17.84 9.93 34.63
CA LEU A 5 -17.49 8.53 34.38
C LEU A 5 -17.84 8.05 32.96
N ASN A 6 -18.88 8.63 32.35
CA ASN A 6 -19.31 8.29 30.99
C ASN A 6 -18.51 9.02 29.88
N LEU A 7 -17.70 10.02 30.22
CA LEU A 7 -16.88 10.72 29.22
C LEU A 7 -15.55 9.99 28.95
N ILE A 8 -15.09 9.15 29.89
CA ILE A 8 -13.81 8.44 29.79
C ILE A 8 -13.93 7.19 28.90
N PHE A 9 -15.12 6.61 28.77
CA PHE A 9 -15.33 5.38 27.98
C PHE A 9 -15.39 5.59 26.47
N ALA A 10 -15.53 6.83 25.99
CA ALA A 10 -15.66 7.12 24.55
C ALA A 10 -14.31 7.34 23.84
N VAL A 11 -13.20 7.45 24.58
CA VAL A 11 -11.88 7.79 24.02
C VAL A 11 -11.05 6.55 23.66
N THR A 12 -11.40 5.37 24.17
CA THR A 12 -10.58 4.15 24.02
C THR A 12 -10.82 3.35 22.75
N THR A 13 -11.83 3.68 21.93
CA THR A 13 -12.16 2.90 20.71
C THR A 13 -11.51 3.43 19.43
N VAL A 14 -10.79 4.56 19.46
CA VAL A 14 -10.18 5.17 18.25
C VAL A 14 -8.73 4.69 18.01
N SER A 15 -8.13 3.94 18.92
CA SER A 15 -6.70 3.56 18.86
C SER A 15 -6.40 2.24 18.14
N LEU A 16 -7.39 1.55 17.56
CA LEU A 16 -7.17 0.26 16.86
C LEU A 16 -7.10 0.36 15.34
N THR A 17 -7.22 1.55 14.73
CA THR A 17 -6.78 1.74 13.33
C THR A 17 -5.26 1.90 13.30
N GLY A 18 -4.55 0.88 13.79
CA GLY A 18 -3.11 0.77 13.65
C GLY A 18 -2.78 0.85 12.16
N CYS A 19 -2.01 1.87 11.79
CA CYS A 19 -1.56 2.25 10.46
C CYS A 19 -1.43 1.09 9.46
N ALA A 20 -2.53 0.68 8.83
CA ALA A 20 -2.53 0.00 7.54
C ALA A 20 -2.22 1.05 6.46
N GLN A 21 -1.01 1.60 6.51
CA GLN A 21 -0.57 2.63 5.57
C GLN A 21 -0.21 1.97 4.24
N MET A 22 -1.22 1.81 3.38
CA MET A 22 -1.02 1.43 1.99
C MET A 22 -0.79 2.71 1.16
N VAL A 23 0.43 2.86 0.66
CA VAL A 23 0.89 4.05 -0.08
C VAL A 23 0.18 4.12 -1.45
N PRO A 24 -0.19 5.33 -1.94
CA PRO A 24 -0.75 5.47 -3.28
C PRO A 24 0.15 4.83 -4.36
N ALA A 25 -0.46 4.20 -5.36
CA ALA A 25 0.29 3.61 -6.46
C ALA A 25 0.94 4.71 -7.33
N GLN A 26 2.22 4.53 -7.63
CA GLN A 26 3.03 5.42 -8.45
C GLN A 26 3.26 4.79 -9.82
N ALA A 27 3.39 5.62 -10.86
CA ALA A 27 3.64 5.17 -12.22
C ALA A 27 4.95 5.76 -12.74
N THR A 28 5.81 4.90 -13.26
CA THR A 28 7.09 5.25 -13.87
C THR A 28 7.03 4.86 -15.34
N LYS A 29 7.24 5.82 -16.24
CA LYS A 29 7.29 5.55 -17.69
C LYS A 29 8.59 4.79 -18.00
N LEU A 30 8.48 3.62 -18.63
CA LEU A 30 9.63 2.83 -19.07
C LEU A 30 10.00 3.17 -20.51
N ASN A 31 9.02 3.12 -21.41
CA ASN A 31 9.16 3.38 -22.85
C ASN A 31 7.81 3.87 -23.42
N THR A 32 7.74 4.14 -24.73
CA THR A 32 6.49 4.55 -25.39
C THR A 32 5.37 3.53 -25.17
N GLY A 33 4.34 3.93 -24.41
CA GLY A 33 3.21 3.08 -24.06
C GLY A 33 3.46 2.09 -22.90
N ASN A 34 4.68 1.94 -22.40
CA ASN A 34 5.02 1.00 -21.33
C ASN A 34 5.27 1.72 -20.00
N TYR A 35 4.60 1.27 -18.94
CA TYR A 35 4.70 1.85 -17.61
C TYR A 35 4.91 0.77 -16.55
N MET A 36 5.73 1.07 -15.55
CA MET A 36 5.80 0.30 -14.32
C MET A 36 4.96 1.02 -13.26
N ILE A 37 4.02 0.31 -12.67
CA ILE A 37 3.17 0.81 -11.59
C ILE A 37 3.53 0.08 -10.31
N GLN A 38 3.86 0.86 -9.29
CA GLN A 38 4.33 0.35 -8.00
C GLN A 38 3.40 0.79 -6.88
N THR A 39 3.08 -0.09 -5.95
CA THR A 39 2.49 0.26 -4.66
C THR A 39 3.19 -0.48 -3.52
N THR A 40 3.14 0.11 -2.32
CA THR A 40 3.74 -0.43 -1.11
C THR A 40 2.69 -0.50 -0.02
N SER A 41 2.69 -1.60 0.73
CA SER A 41 1.85 -1.78 1.90
C SER A 41 2.64 -2.38 3.05
N ASN A 42 2.18 -2.23 4.28
CA ASN A 42 2.70 -3.02 5.39
C ASN A 42 2.45 -4.54 5.17
N ILE A 43 3.08 -5.37 6.00
CA ILE A 43 3.00 -6.84 5.88
C ILE A 43 1.57 -7.40 6.03
N PHE A 44 0.72 -6.72 6.79
CA PHE A 44 -0.69 -7.12 7.01
C PHE A 44 -1.64 -6.65 5.90
N GLY A 45 -1.16 -5.84 4.96
CA GLY A 45 -1.96 -5.37 3.84
C GLY A 45 -2.40 -6.49 2.91
N SER A 46 -3.62 -6.38 2.42
CA SER A 46 -4.20 -7.31 1.44
C SER A 46 -3.51 -7.17 0.09
N ASN A 47 -3.06 -8.29 -0.48
CA ASN A 47 -2.49 -8.33 -1.82
C ASN A 47 -3.52 -7.85 -2.86
N GLN A 48 -4.79 -8.23 -2.70
CA GLN A 48 -5.87 -7.82 -3.60
C GLN A 48 -6.07 -6.30 -3.57
N ALA A 49 -6.02 -5.69 -2.38
CA ALA A 49 -6.15 -4.23 -2.28
C ALA A 49 -4.95 -3.49 -2.92
N MET A 50 -3.76 -4.11 -2.92
CA MET A 50 -2.59 -3.59 -3.65
C MET A 50 -2.80 -3.72 -5.17
N GLU A 51 -3.31 -4.85 -5.65
CA GLU A 51 -3.64 -5.06 -7.07
C GLU A 51 -4.69 -4.07 -7.56
N ASP A 52 -5.76 -3.86 -6.80
CA ASP A 52 -6.82 -2.89 -7.14
C ASP A 52 -6.27 -1.47 -7.27
N LYS A 53 -5.34 -1.07 -6.39
CA LYS A 53 -4.69 0.25 -6.48
C LYS A 53 -3.80 0.39 -7.71
N VAL A 54 -3.06 -0.66 -8.04
CA VAL A 54 -2.19 -0.70 -9.22
C VAL A 54 -3.04 -0.65 -10.50
N ASN A 55 -4.11 -1.45 -10.57
CA ASN A 55 -5.02 -1.48 -11.71
C ASN A 55 -5.73 -0.13 -11.88
N LYS A 56 -6.25 0.46 -10.80
CA LYS A 56 -6.83 1.81 -10.85
C LYS A 56 -5.85 2.86 -11.36
N LYS A 57 -4.58 2.77 -10.95
CA LYS A 57 -3.54 3.68 -11.46
C LYS A 57 -3.21 3.40 -12.93
N ALA A 58 -3.25 2.14 -13.36
CA ALA A 58 -3.07 1.74 -14.75
C ALA A 58 -4.14 2.35 -15.66
N GLU A 59 -5.40 2.26 -15.26
CA GLU A 59 -6.52 2.89 -15.98
C GLU A 59 -6.34 4.39 -16.11
N LEU A 60 -5.92 5.07 -15.04
CA LEU A 60 -5.67 6.51 -15.06
C LEU A 60 -4.50 6.88 -15.98
N VAL A 61 -3.42 6.10 -16.00
CA VAL A 61 -2.24 6.35 -16.85
C VAL A 61 -2.55 6.08 -18.32
N CYS A 62 -3.37 5.08 -18.61
CA CYS A 62 -3.80 4.75 -19.98
C CYS A 62 -5.10 5.47 -20.40
N GLU A 63 -5.54 6.49 -19.64
CA GLU A 63 -6.73 7.31 -19.94
C GLU A 63 -8.00 6.48 -20.20
N GLY A 64 -8.14 5.33 -19.53
CA GLY A 64 -9.28 4.42 -19.71
C GLY A 64 -9.31 3.66 -21.04
N LYS A 65 -8.28 3.74 -21.89
CA LYS A 65 -8.20 3.02 -23.18
C LYS A 65 -7.88 1.51 -23.04
N GLY A 66 -7.76 1.04 -21.80
CA GLY A 66 -7.33 -0.31 -21.47
C GLY A 66 -5.80 -0.46 -21.46
N PHE A 67 -5.34 -1.54 -20.83
CA PHE A 67 -3.94 -1.88 -20.72
C PHE A 67 -3.76 -3.40 -20.74
N SER A 68 -2.60 -3.84 -21.18
CA SER A 68 -2.16 -5.23 -21.11
C SER A 68 -1.12 -5.39 -20.01
N GLU A 69 -1.23 -6.43 -19.19
CA GLU A 69 -0.23 -6.79 -18.19
C GLU A 69 0.96 -7.49 -18.86
N VAL A 70 2.16 -6.94 -18.67
CA VAL A 70 3.42 -7.47 -19.22
C VAL A 70 4.22 -8.21 -18.15
N GLY A 71 4.09 -7.79 -16.89
CA GLY A 71 4.73 -8.46 -15.76
C GLY A 71 4.14 -8.01 -14.44
N ASN A 72 4.18 -8.91 -13.45
CA ASN A 72 3.65 -8.68 -12.12
C ASN A 72 4.52 -9.38 -11.09
N ASN A 73 4.97 -8.62 -10.11
CA ASN A 73 5.92 -9.07 -9.11
C ASN A 73 5.57 -8.48 -7.75
N LEU A 74 5.03 -9.32 -6.88
CA LEU A 74 4.78 -9.01 -5.49
C LEU A 74 5.94 -9.51 -4.64
N GLN A 75 6.63 -8.59 -3.95
CA GLN A 75 7.76 -8.90 -3.09
C GLN A 75 7.46 -8.49 -1.65
N THR A 76 7.96 -9.29 -0.71
CA THR A 76 7.98 -8.95 0.71
C THR A 76 9.41 -8.60 1.10
N HIS A 77 9.59 -7.45 1.73
CA HIS A 77 10.87 -6.96 2.24
C HIS A 77 10.81 -6.91 3.77
N SER A 78 11.92 -7.28 4.40
CA SER A 78 12.13 -7.15 5.84
C SER A 78 13.38 -6.31 6.08
N GLN A 79 13.29 -5.36 6.99
CA GLN A 79 14.39 -4.46 7.35
C GLN A 79 14.56 -4.44 8.85
N THR A 80 15.81 -4.55 9.31
CA THR A 80 16.14 -4.38 10.73
C THR A 80 16.05 -2.90 11.10
N ILE A 81 15.21 -2.60 12.08
CA ILE A 81 15.01 -1.28 12.65
C ILE A 81 15.75 -1.22 13.98
N TYR A 82 16.69 -0.28 14.06
CA TYR A 82 17.42 0.01 15.29
C TYR A 82 16.73 1.16 16.01
N MET A 83 16.10 0.86 17.15
CA MET A 83 15.59 1.86 18.09
C MET A 83 16.47 1.85 19.33
N SER A 84 16.60 2.98 20.02
CA SER A 84 17.39 3.03 21.26
C SER A 84 16.93 1.94 22.24
N GLN A 85 17.82 0.99 22.53
CA GLN A 85 17.66 -0.20 23.37
C GLN A 85 16.93 -1.42 22.77
N VAL A 86 16.38 -1.35 21.55
CA VAL A 86 15.66 -2.49 20.92
C VAL A 86 16.01 -2.61 19.44
N VAL A 87 16.41 -3.81 19.03
CA VAL A 87 16.51 -4.20 17.62
C VAL A 87 15.22 -4.93 17.26
N THR A 88 14.47 -4.41 16.29
CA THR A 88 13.24 -5.02 15.79
C THR A 88 13.28 -5.16 14.27
N THR A 89 12.37 -5.93 13.68
CA THR A 89 12.28 -6.12 12.24
C THR A 89 10.96 -5.54 11.74
N GLY A 90 11.03 -4.59 10.80
CA GLY A 90 9.88 -4.09 10.06
C GLY A 90 9.74 -4.80 8.73
N SER A 91 8.55 -5.31 8.43
CA SER A 91 8.25 -5.96 7.14
C SER A 91 7.18 -5.22 6.36
N PHE A 92 7.35 -5.15 5.04
CA PHE A 92 6.42 -4.52 4.11
C PHE A 92 6.41 -5.26 2.78
N LYS A 93 5.34 -5.05 2.00
CA LYS A 93 5.14 -5.61 0.67
C LYS A 93 5.28 -4.52 -0.38
N VAL A 94 5.89 -4.85 -1.51
CA VAL A 94 5.96 -4.01 -2.70
C VAL A 94 5.39 -4.79 -3.88
N LEU A 95 4.43 -4.21 -4.58
CA LEU A 95 3.87 -4.77 -5.80
C LEU A 95 4.32 -3.90 -6.97
N ASN A 96 5.05 -4.52 -7.91
CA ASN A 96 5.45 -3.93 -9.18
C ASN A 96 4.69 -4.59 -10.32
N LYS A 97 3.93 -3.82 -11.08
CA LYS A 97 3.23 -4.27 -12.28
C LYS A 97 3.69 -3.47 -13.48
N THR A 98 4.23 -4.16 -14.48
CA THR A 98 4.55 -3.58 -15.77
C THR A 98 3.36 -3.74 -16.71
N ILE A 99 2.91 -2.64 -17.27
CA ILE A 99 1.78 -2.58 -18.20
C ILE A 99 2.20 -1.96 -19.53
N LYS A 100 1.42 -2.27 -20.57
CA LYS A 100 1.43 -1.58 -21.84
C LYS A 100 0.04 -1.00 -22.10
N CYS A 101 -0.06 0.31 -22.29
CA CYS A 101 -1.30 0.93 -22.75
C CYS A 101 -1.58 0.52 -24.20
N ASN A 102 -2.86 0.31 -24.50
CA ASN A 102 -3.32 -0.04 -25.84
C ASN A 102 -3.22 1.14 -26.82
#